data_AF-A0A6L9S7K8-F1
#
_entry.id   AF-A0A6L9S7K8-F1
#
_cell.length_a   1.000
_cell.length_b   1.000
_cell.length_c   1.000
_cell.angle_alpha   90.00
_cell.angle_beta   90.00
_cell.angle_gamma   90.00
#
_symmetry.space_group_name_H-M   'P 1'
#
loop_
_entity.id
_entity.type
_entity.pdbx_description
1 polymer ?
#
loop_
_entity_poly.entity_id
_entity_poly.type
_entity_poly.pdbx_seq_one_letter_code
_entity_poly.pdbx_strand_id
1 'polypeptide(L)'
;MTAFAETQHDSGRTFVLLGAGFSRAANDAMPTLSRLTEGVVEKMPGETDELSMFNDDLEQWLSYLAVDQPWLTEDRNLENRARFVRASQAVHDVITEAETAAANGPFQMWLQRLVSWLYDEAVNVATFNYDLLLERAAFDLGLLGSWEHAYVIPLSRREGSTIYPSPPEGPQARVYKLHGSINWAYPGMSAPVSERITLTTAKRLGWGRETRNQNQRRGDEPRYDDLMPMIVPPTLTKSVYYSNTSLRAQWRSTAEALSRAENLVVIGYSLPPSDVNARQFISTLFKGSRVTVVDPCKKVKKRYVRLLEARKTEIVHVPNVEEFVDSTCGDLVEWGLKAGEDSYPHPYINYNGSNELADSRWTVDPDAPGDPAERLLTETRDEVERRWPRLTQRGRRDIRASTISWNADAQLAYLPPRAAN
;
A
#
# COMPACT_ATOMS: atom_id res chain seq x y z
N MET A 1 -28.44 -15.35 10.27
CA MET A 1 -27.97 -16.21 9.16
C MET A 1 -28.57 -15.66 7.88
N THR A 2 -27.93 -14.67 7.31
CA THR A 2 -28.36 -14.01 6.06
C THR A 2 -27.39 -14.51 4.99
N ALA A 3 -27.94 -15.25 4.03
CA ALA A 3 -27.20 -15.77 2.90
C ALA A 3 -26.71 -14.58 2.05
N PHE A 4 -25.39 -14.37 2.01
CA PHE A 4 -24.77 -13.55 1.00
C PHE A 4 -24.97 -14.24 -0.34
N ALA A 5 -25.62 -13.56 -1.29
CA ALA A 5 -25.70 -14.01 -2.66
C ALA A 5 -24.27 -14.14 -3.20
N GLU A 6 -23.88 -15.36 -3.58
CA GLU A 6 -22.64 -15.63 -4.30
C GLU A 6 -22.70 -14.96 -5.68
N THR A 7 -22.30 -13.69 -5.75
CA THR A 7 -21.62 -13.19 -6.94
C THR A 7 -20.34 -14.01 -7.07
N GLN A 8 -20.15 -14.67 -8.23
CA GLN A 8 -18.89 -15.33 -8.58
C GLN A 8 -17.77 -14.27 -8.63
N HIS A 9 -17.21 -13.93 -7.47
CA HIS A 9 -16.03 -13.09 -7.35
C HIS A 9 -14.82 -13.85 -7.90
N ASP A 10 -13.90 -13.14 -8.54
CA ASP A 10 -12.60 -13.65 -9.03
C ASP A 10 -11.64 -14.07 -7.88
N SER A 11 -12.20 -14.25 -6.69
CA SER A 11 -11.51 -14.49 -5.43
C SER A 11 -10.55 -15.68 -5.56
N GLY A 12 -9.25 -15.36 -5.59
CA GLY A 12 -8.16 -16.33 -5.64
C GLY A 12 -7.59 -16.64 -7.03
N ARG A 13 -8.17 -16.14 -8.13
CA ARG A 13 -7.56 -16.31 -9.47
C ARG A 13 -6.48 -15.28 -9.75
N THR A 14 -6.68 -14.05 -9.31
CA THR A 14 -5.73 -12.95 -9.56
C THR A 14 -4.87 -12.70 -8.32
N PHE A 15 -3.55 -12.61 -8.54
CA PHE A 15 -2.56 -12.24 -7.55
C PHE A 15 -1.80 -11.01 -8.02
N VAL A 16 -1.64 -10.02 -7.16
CA VAL A 16 -0.94 -8.76 -7.47
C VAL A 16 0.38 -8.71 -6.72
N LEU A 17 1.45 -8.35 -7.41
CA LEU A 17 2.78 -8.13 -6.84
C LEU A 17 3.23 -6.69 -7.11
N LEU A 18 3.49 -5.94 -6.04
CA LEU A 18 3.91 -4.54 -6.10
C LEU A 18 5.41 -4.40 -5.81
N GLY A 19 6.09 -3.55 -6.58
CA GLY A 19 7.47 -3.11 -6.35
C GLY A 19 7.60 -1.60 -6.26
N ALA A 20 8.83 -1.09 -6.10
CA ALA A 20 9.07 0.32 -5.83
C ALA A 20 8.53 1.28 -6.92
N GLY A 21 8.40 0.81 -8.16
CA GLY A 21 7.79 1.56 -9.24
C GLY A 21 6.31 1.88 -9.02
N PHE A 22 5.57 1.07 -8.25
CA PHE A 22 4.18 1.37 -7.85
C PHE A 22 4.14 2.62 -6.95
N SER A 23 4.97 2.64 -5.90
CA SER A 23 5.02 3.78 -4.98
C SER A 23 5.50 5.04 -5.69
N ARG A 24 6.47 4.89 -6.61
CA ARG A 24 6.93 5.97 -7.48
C ARG A 24 5.84 6.53 -8.39
N ALA A 25 5.02 5.66 -8.98
CA ALA A 25 3.90 6.09 -9.82
C ALA A 25 2.84 6.85 -9.00
N ALA A 26 2.62 6.44 -7.75
CA ALA A 26 1.70 7.16 -6.85
C ALA A 26 2.22 8.57 -6.51
N ASN A 27 3.53 8.72 -6.29
CA ASN A 27 4.14 10.02 -6.07
C ASN A 27 5.65 10.04 -6.35
N ASP A 28 6.12 11.11 -7.00
CA ASP A 28 7.53 11.33 -7.33
C ASP A 28 8.45 11.57 -6.12
N ALA A 29 7.92 11.75 -4.91
CA ALA A 29 8.69 11.74 -3.67
C ALA A 29 9.23 10.34 -3.34
N MET A 30 8.52 9.28 -3.75
CA MET A 30 8.91 7.92 -3.39
C MET A 30 10.21 7.50 -4.10
N PRO A 31 11.20 6.97 -3.36
CA PRO A 31 12.51 6.68 -3.92
C PRO A 31 12.53 5.35 -4.68
N THR A 32 13.27 5.33 -5.78
CA THR A 32 13.83 4.10 -6.34
C THR A 32 15.08 3.71 -5.54
N LEU A 33 15.68 2.54 -5.81
CA LEU A 33 16.90 2.10 -5.10
C LEU A 33 18.06 3.11 -5.19
N SER A 34 18.24 3.78 -6.34
CA SER A 34 19.27 4.80 -6.50
C SER A 34 19.02 6.03 -5.63
N ARG A 35 17.77 6.55 -5.61
CA ARG A 35 17.39 7.68 -4.74
C ARG A 35 17.41 7.32 -3.25
N LEU A 36 17.11 6.06 -2.93
CA LEU A 36 17.25 5.55 -1.57
C LEU A 36 18.71 5.59 -1.12
N THR A 37 19.64 5.28 -2.01
CA THR A 37 21.09 5.37 -1.76
C THR A 37 21.50 6.80 -1.42
N GLU A 38 21.07 7.78 -2.23
CA GLU A 38 21.32 9.21 -1.99
C GLU A 38 20.81 9.65 -0.61
N GLY A 39 19.57 9.27 -0.25
CA GLY A 39 18.99 9.60 1.05
C GLY A 39 19.70 8.95 2.23
N VAL A 40 20.21 7.73 2.07
CA VAL A 40 21.01 7.05 3.11
C VAL A 40 22.34 7.77 3.32
N VAL A 41 23.02 8.19 2.25
CA VAL A 41 24.27 8.97 2.33
C VAL A 41 24.04 10.28 3.09
N GLU A 42 22.96 10.99 2.79
CA GLU A 42 22.61 12.24 3.48
C GLU A 42 22.36 12.04 4.99
N LYS A 43 21.72 10.93 5.37
CA LYS A 43 21.44 10.60 6.78
C LYS A 43 22.63 10.04 7.56
N MET A 44 23.70 9.64 6.88
CA MET A 44 24.88 9.00 7.48
C MET A 44 26.19 9.71 7.08
N PRO A 45 26.34 11.01 7.42
CA PRO A 45 27.51 11.78 7.02
C PRO A 45 28.79 11.20 7.65
N GLY A 46 29.78 10.89 6.80
CA GLY A 46 31.08 10.34 7.20
C GLY A 46 31.06 8.85 7.58
N GLU A 47 29.94 8.15 7.39
CA GLU A 47 29.83 6.71 7.64
C GLU A 47 29.63 5.88 6.35
N THR A 48 29.54 6.54 5.20
CA THR A 48 29.23 5.94 3.89
C THR A 48 30.40 5.99 2.90
N ASP A 49 31.60 6.37 3.34
CA ASP A 49 32.78 6.54 2.47
C ASP A 49 33.13 5.26 1.66
N GLU A 50 32.93 4.09 2.28
CA GLU A 50 33.18 2.79 1.67
C GLU A 50 32.16 2.40 0.59
N LEU A 51 31.01 3.07 0.51
CA LEU A 51 29.96 2.79 -0.47
C LEU A 51 30.48 2.87 -1.92
N SER A 52 31.42 3.79 -2.17
CA SER A 52 32.10 3.97 -3.46
C SER A 52 32.87 2.71 -3.90
N MET A 53 33.36 1.90 -2.96
CA MET A 53 34.03 0.62 -3.25
C MET A 53 33.06 -0.44 -3.81
N PHE A 54 31.76 -0.22 -3.63
CA PHE A 54 30.68 -1.07 -4.12
C PHE A 54 29.96 -0.46 -5.34
N ASN A 55 30.59 0.50 -6.04
CA ASN A 55 30.01 1.23 -7.18
C ASN A 55 28.71 1.97 -6.80
N ASP A 56 28.65 2.52 -5.60
CA ASP A 56 27.47 3.20 -5.05
C ASP A 56 26.22 2.31 -5.01
N ASP A 57 26.42 0.99 -4.90
CA ASP A 57 25.35 0.01 -4.76
C ASP A 57 25.04 -0.26 -3.28
N LEU A 58 23.96 0.37 -2.80
CA LEU A 58 23.45 0.20 -1.45
C LEU A 58 23.18 -1.27 -1.10
N GLU A 59 22.71 -2.09 -2.05
CA GLU A 59 22.42 -3.50 -1.79
C GLU A 59 23.71 -4.28 -1.52
N GLN A 60 24.76 -4.04 -2.32
CA GLN A 60 26.05 -4.70 -2.11
C GLN A 60 26.73 -4.25 -0.81
N TRP A 61 26.72 -2.95 -0.51
CA TRP A 61 27.32 -2.42 0.70
C TRP A 61 26.63 -2.92 1.97
N LEU A 62 25.29 -2.87 2.03
CA LEU A 62 24.55 -3.42 3.16
C LEU A 62 24.79 -4.93 3.32
N SER A 63 24.95 -5.66 2.22
CA SER A 63 25.26 -7.09 2.26
C SER A 63 26.63 -7.37 2.87
N TYR A 64 27.63 -6.53 2.55
CA TYR A 64 28.96 -6.61 3.14
C TYR A 64 28.92 -6.31 4.64
N LEU A 65 28.18 -5.28 5.06
CA LEU A 65 28.08 -4.91 6.48
C LEU A 65 27.30 -5.92 7.33
N ALA A 66 26.35 -6.64 6.72
CA ALA A 66 25.44 -7.55 7.45
C ALA A 66 26.10 -8.87 7.89
N VAL A 67 27.23 -9.25 7.32
CA VAL A 67 27.87 -10.56 7.52
C VAL A 67 29.30 -10.38 8.00
N ASP A 68 29.73 -11.23 8.93
CA ASP A 68 31.13 -11.25 9.39
C ASP A 68 32.05 -11.63 8.25
N GLN A 69 33.05 -10.79 8.03
CA GLN A 69 34.04 -11.01 6.99
C GLN A 69 35.19 -11.84 7.56
N PRO A 70 35.57 -12.96 6.92
CA PRO A 70 36.58 -13.87 7.46
C PRO A 70 37.99 -13.28 7.49
N TRP A 71 38.23 -12.19 6.76
CA TRP A 71 39.50 -11.46 6.73
C TRP A 71 39.54 -10.25 7.68
N LEU A 72 38.45 -9.93 8.38
CA LEU A 72 38.41 -8.86 9.36
C LEU A 72 38.54 -9.41 10.77
N THR A 73 39.13 -8.61 11.65
CA THR A 73 39.14 -8.86 13.09
C THR A 73 37.73 -8.70 13.68
N GLU A 74 37.52 -9.22 14.89
CA GLU A 74 36.23 -9.17 15.56
C GLU A 74 35.76 -7.72 15.81
N ASP A 75 36.65 -6.82 16.23
CA ASP A 75 36.31 -5.40 16.45
C ASP A 75 35.81 -4.72 15.17
N ARG A 76 36.45 -5.00 14.02
CA ARG A 76 36.02 -4.46 12.71
C ARG A 76 34.68 -5.05 12.27
N ASN A 77 34.45 -6.35 12.48
CA ASN A 77 33.16 -6.97 12.19
C ASN A 77 32.04 -6.40 13.08
N LEU A 78 32.31 -6.08 14.35
CA LEU A 78 31.36 -5.40 15.22
C LEU A 78 31.06 -3.96 14.76
N GLU A 79 32.07 -3.22 14.29
CA GLU A 79 31.86 -1.91 13.67
C GLU A 79 30.97 -2.01 12.42
N ASN A 80 31.20 -3.00 11.55
CA ASN A 80 30.36 -3.26 10.38
C ASN A 80 28.90 -3.51 10.78
N ARG A 81 28.66 -4.37 11.78
CA ARG A 81 27.31 -4.63 12.30
C ARG A 81 26.65 -3.37 12.86
N ALA A 82 27.41 -2.54 13.57
CA ALA A 82 26.90 -1.28 14.10
C ALA A 82 26.50 -0.31 12.96
N ARG A 83 27.34 -0.21 11.91
CA ARG A 83 27.01 0.56 10.69
C ARG A 83 25.80 0.00 9.96
N PHE A 84 25.69 -1.32 9.83
CA PHE A 84 24.54 -1.98 9.21
C PHE A 84 23.23 -1.62 9.90
N VAL A 85 23.22 -1.62 11.24
CA VAL A 85 22.06 -1.21 12.03
C VAL A 85 21.68 0.24 11.75
N ARG A 86 22.65 1.17 11.77
CA ARG A 86 22.41 2.59 11.46
C ARG A 86 21.92 2.80 10.02
N ALA A 87 22.49 2.09 9.07
CA ALA A 87 22.08 2.16 7.67
C ALA A 87 20.68 1.60 7.43
N SER A 88 20.30 0.53 8.14
CA SER A 88 18.93 0.03 8.14
C SER A 88 17.94 1.05 8.70
N GLN A 89 18.31 1.74 9.78
CA GLN A 89 17.51 2.86 10.32
C GLN A 89 17.40 4.02 9.32
N ALA A 90 18.50 4.38 8.66
CA ALA A 90 18.50 5.42 7.64
C ALA A 90 17.57 5.08 6.47
N VAL A 91 17.58 3.82 6.00
CA VAL A 91 16.64 3.34 4.97
C VAL A 91 15.19 3.53 5.44
N HIS A 92 14.87 3.11 6.67
CA HIS A 92 13.54 3.30 7.24
C HIS A 92 13.11 4.78 7.26
N ASP A 93 14.01 5.67 7.68
CA ASP A 93 13.72 7.09 7.84
C ASP A 93 13.52 7.79 6.48
N VAL A 94 14.34 7.46 5.48
CA VAL A 94 14.17 7.97 4.10
C VAL A 94 12.80 7.60 3.55
N ILE A 95 12.37 6.35 3.71
CA ILE A 95 11.05 5.91 3.24
C ILE A 95 9.93 6.60 4.01
N THR A 96 10.06 6.76 5.32
CA THR A 96 9.06 7.42 6.17
C THR A 96 8.86 8.89 5.78
N GLU A 97 9.95 9.60 5.50
CA GLU A 97 9.92 10.99 5.04
C GLU A 97 9.33 11.10 3.63
N ALA A 98 9.75 10.23 2.71
CA ALA A 98 9.22 10.18 1.35
C ALA A 98 7.71 9.88 1.33
N GLU A 99 7.25 8.93 2.15
CA GLU A 99 5.82 8.64 2.29
C GLU A 99 5.05 9.83 2.88
N THR A 100 5.62 10.51 3.88
CA THR A 100 4.99 11.71 4.45
C THR A 100 4.83 12.79 3.39
N ALA A 101 5.85 13.02 2.56
CA ALA A 101 5.77 13.94 1.43
C ALA A 101 4.74 13.48 0.39
N ALA A 102 4.69 12.17 0.08
CA ALA A 102 3.74 11.60 -0.86
C ALA A 102 2.29 11.75 -0.39
N ALA A 103 2.02 11.49 0.89
CA ALA A 103 0.71 11.61 1.51
C ALA A 103 0.20 13.06 1.56
N ASN A 104 1.09 14.06 1.58
CA ASN A 104 0.72 15.47 1.44
C ASN A 104 0.40 15.87 0.00
N GLY A 105 0.74 15.01 -0.98
CA GLY A 105 0.40 15.20 -2.38
C GLY A 105 -1.04 14.81 -2.73
N PRO A 106 -1.42 14.96 -4.01
CA PRO A 106 -2.75 14.58 -4.49
C PRO A 106 -3.00 13.07 -4.37
N PHE A 107 -4.19 12.71 -3.90
CA PHE A 107 -4.65 11.32 -3.88
C PHE A 107 -5.10 10.88 -5.28
N GLN A 108 -4.22 10.20 -6.01
CA GLN A 108 -4.44 9.83 -7.41
C GLN A 108 -5.71 9.00 -7.61
N MET A 109 -6.53 9.38 -8.59
CA MET A 109 -7.80 8.68 -8.88
C MET A 109 -7.56 7.22 -9.32
N TRP A 110 -6.50 6.96 -10.08
CA TRP A 110 -6.16 5.58 -10.45
C TRP A 110 -5.85 4.72 -9.22
N LEU A 111 -5.21 5.29 -8.18
CA LEU A 111 -4.90 4.57 -6.94
C LEU A 111 -6.19 4.28 -6.17
N GLN A 112 -7.12 5.24 -6.13
CA GLN A 112 -8.43 5.05 -5.51
C GLN A 112 -9.21 3.90 -6.14
N ARG A 113 -9.23 3.85 -7.49
CA ARG A 113 -9.89 2.79 -8.25
C ARG A 113 -9.19 1.45 -8.11
N LEU A 114 -7.85 1.42 -8.15
CA LEU A 114 -7.06 0.22 -7.95
C LEU A 114 -7.35 -0.40 -6.57
N VAL A 115 -7.25 0.39 -5.50
CA VAL A 115 -7.50 -0.11 -4.14
C VAL A 115 -8.95 -0.56 -3.96
N SER A 116 -9.91 0.17 -4.53
CA SER A 116 -11.31 -0.27 -4.52
C SER A 116 -11.48 -1.64 -5.21
N TRP A 117 -10.87 -1.84 -6.38
CA TRP A 117 -10.87 -3.13 -7.08
C TRP A 117 -10.22 -4.23 -6.23
N LEU A 118 -9.06 -3.96 -5.63
CA LEU A 118 -8.35 -4.94 -4.80
C LEU A 118 -9.23 -5.46 -3.66
N TYR A 119 -9.95 -4.57 -2.97
CA TYR A 119 -10.79 -4.90 -1.82
C TYR A 119 -12.13 -5.51 -2.22
N ASP A 120 -12.82 -4.95 -3.22
CA ASP A 120 -14.14 -5.44 -3.64
C ASP A 120 -14.05 -6.82 -4.31
N GLU A 121 -12.95 -7.13 -5.01
CA GLU A 121 -12.69 -8.45 -5.61
C GLU A 121 -11.87 -9.38 -4.70
N ALA A 122 -11.53 -8.95 -3.48
CA ALA A 122 -10.74 -9.70 -2.51
C ALA A 122 -9.42 -10.27 -3.10
N VAL A 123 -8.71 -9.44 -3.89
CA VAL A 123 -7.47 -9.79 -4.56
C VAL A 123 -6.35 -9.99 -3.53
N ASN A 124 -5.53 -11.03 -3.70
CA ASN A 124 -4.33 -11.23 -2.89
C ASN A 124 -3.21 -10.31 -3.38
N VAL A 125 -2.63 -9.50 -2.49
CA VAL A 125 -1.64 -8.49 -2.86
C VAL A 125 -0.36 -8.68 -2.06
N ALA A 126 0.73 -9.03 -2.72
CA ALA A 126 2.06 -8.96 -2.11
C ALA A 126 2.79 -7.69 -2.54
N THR A 127 3.62 -7.18 -1.65
CA THR A 127 4.49 -6.03 -1.93
C THR A 127 5.88 -6.22 -1.34
N PHE A 128 6.88 -5.77 -2.08
CA PHE A 128 8.26 -5.63 -1.61
C PHE A 128 8.53 -4.26 -1.00
N ASN A 129 7.55 -3.35 -1.03
CA ASN A 129 7.71 -1.98 -0.57
C ASN A 129 7.45 -1.88 0.93
N TYR A 130 8.23 -1.03 1.60
CA TYR A 130 8.09 -0.78 3.03
C TYR A 130 7.02 0.27 3.36
N ASP A 131 6.70 1.14 2.40
CA ASP A 131 5.74 2.24 2.56
C ASP A 131 4.30 1.75 2.78
N LEU A 132 3.42 2.67 3.13
CA LEU A 132 2.06 2.46 3.55
C LEU A 132 1.03 3.03 2.55
N LEU A 133 1.41 3.34 1.32
CA LEU A 133 0.52 4.06 0.39
C LEU A 133 -0.75 3.27 0.08
N LEU A 134 -0.64 1.94 -0.02
CA LEU A 134 -1.77 1.04 -0.22
C LEU A 134 -2.71 1.04 0.99
N GLU A 135 -2.15 0.89 2.19
CA GLU A 135 -2.88 0.89 3.46
C GLU A 135 -3.57 2.23 3.70
N ARG A 136 -2.89 3.36 3.45
CA ARG A 136 -3.45 4.71 3.54
C ARG A 136 -4.63 4.88 2.60
N ALA A 137 -4.46 4.47 1.34
CA ALA A 137 -5.52 4.56 0.36
C ALA A 137 -6.74 3.72 0.77
N ALA A 138 -6.53 2.50 1.27
CA ALA A 138 -7.62 1.65 1.75
C ALA A 138 -8.32 2.23 2.98
N PHE A 139 -7.57 2.78 3.92
CA PHE A 139 -8.12 3.47 5.08
C PHE A 139 -8.96 4.67 4.68
N ASP A 140 -8.43 5.57 3.84
CA ASP A 140 -9.12 6.78 3.41
C ASP A 140 -10.36 6.51 2.54
N LEU A 141 -10.39 5.39 1.82
CA LEU A 141 -11.58 4.94 1.09
C LEU A 141 -12.64 4.26 1.99
N GLY A 142 -12.41 4.19 3.30
CA GLY A 142 -13.29 3.54 4.26
C GLY A 142 -13.34 2.02 4.13
N LEU A 143 -12.35 1.42 3.46
CA LEU A 143 -12.25 -0.03 3.25
C LEU A 143 -11.63 -0.73 4.47
N LEU A 144 -10.86 -0.02 5.28
CA LEU A 144 -10.25 -0.52 6.50
C LEU A 144 -10.79 0.20 7.73
N GLY A 145 -11.30 -0.55 8.71
CA GLY A 145 -11.65 0.02 10.03
C GLY A 145 -10.42 0.39 10.86
N SER A 146 -9.33 -0.36 10.68
CA SER A 146 -8.02 -0.06 11.27
C SER A 146 -6.90 -0.64 10.42
N TRP A 147 -5.69 -0.14 10.66
CA TRP A 147 -4.47 -0.45 9.90
C TRP A 147 -4.04 -1.90 10.02
N GLU A 148 -4.17 -2.50 11.20
CA GLU A 148 -3.85 -3.90 11.42
C GLU A 148 -4.63 -4.86 10.52
N HIS A 149 -5.84 -4.47 10.08
CA HIS A 149 -6.73 -5.33 9.30
C HIS A 149 -6.25 -5.46 7.84
N ALA A 150 -5.31 -4.63 7.40
CA ALA A 150 -4.67 -4.78 6.10
C ALA A 150 -3.77 -6.02 6.02
N TYR A 151 -3.19 -6.44 7.15
CA TYR A 151 -2.12 -7.43 7.18
C TYR A 151 -2.61 -8.85 7.42
N VAL A 152 -2.03 -9.83 6.71
CA VAL A 152 -2.44 -11.23 6.84
C VAL A 152 -1.92 -11.94 8.09
N ILE A 153 -0.95 -11.34 8.77
CA ILE A 153 -0.35 -11.89 9.98
C ILE A 153 -0.88 -11.16 11.21
N PRO A 154 -1.09 -11.87 12.32
CA PRO A 154 -1.50 -11.21 13.55
C PRO A 154 -0.29 -10.42 14.09
N LEU A 155 -0.50 -9.15 14.40
CA LEU A 155 0.52 -8.27 14.97
C LEU A 155 0.29 -8.10 16.48
N SER A 156 1.20 -7.40 17.15
CA SER A 156 1.03 -6.94 18.52
C SER A 156 0.85 -5.42 18.56
N ARG A 157 0.05 -4.91 19.49
CA ARG A 157 -0.11 -3.47 19.75
C ARG A 157 0.25 -3.19 21.21
N ARG A 158 1.02 -2.14 21.50
CA ARG A 158 1.45 -1.82 22.86
C ARG A 158 0.67 -0.65 23.46
N GLU A 159 -0.46 -0.75 24.13
CA GLU A 159 -1.10 0.47 24.70
C GLU A 159 -0.68 0.68 26.17
N GLY A 160 0.07 1.76 26.43
CA GLY A 160 0.72 1.95 27.72
C GLY A 160 1.78 0.87 27.96
N SER A 161 1.73 0.21 29.12
CA SER A 161 2.58 -0.95 29.45
C SER A 161 2.00 -2.29 28.99
N THR A 162 0.83 -2.30 28.36
CA THR A 162 0.12 -3.54 27.99
C THR A 162 0.32 -3.88 26.52
N ILE A 163 0.57 -5.16 26.24
CA ILE A 163 0.67 -5.70 24.87
C ILE A 163 -0.63 -6.45 24.54
N TYR A 164 -1.32 -6.02 23.49
CA TYR A 164 -2.53 -6.63 22.97
C TYR A 164 -2.24 -7.37 21.66
N PRO A 165 -2.81 -8.57 21.47
CA PRO A 165 -2.84 -9.19 20.14
C PRO A 165 -3.77 -8.38 19.23
N SER A 166 -3.37 -8.22 17.98
CA SER A 166 -4.16 -7.56 16.95
C SER A 166 -4.30 -8.53 15.77
N PRO A 167 -5.26 -9.48 15.84
CA PRO A 167 -5.52 -10.39 14.74
C PRO A 167 -6.16 -9.63 13.58
N PRO A 168 -5.94 -10.07 12.33
CA PRO A 168 -6.70 -9.53 11.20
C PRO A 168 -8.20 -9.83 11.36
N GLU A 169 -9.04 -8.83 11.08
CA GLU A 169 -10.50 -8.99 11.05
C GLU A 169 -11.04 -8.95 9.62
N GLY A 170 -11.92 -9.88 9.28
CA GLY A 170 -12.74 -9.86 8.06
C GLY A 170 -12.15 -10.54 6.82
N PRO A 171 -12.95 -10.69 5.75
CA PRO A 171 -12.58 -11.33 4.48
C PRO A 171 -11.86 -10.40 3.49
N GLN A 172 -11.33 -9.27 3.95
CA GLN A 172 -10.85 -8.16 3.11
C GLN A 172 -9.58 -8.53 2.30
N ALA A 173 -9.24 -7.70 1.30
CA ALA A 173 -8.00 -7.85 0.54
C ALA A 173 -6.79 -8.01 1.48
N ARG A 174 -5.99 -9.00 1.15
CA ARG A 174 -4.90 -9.50 2.00
C ARG A 174 -3.58 -8.91 1.53
N VAL A 175 -3.00 -8.00 2.33
CA VAL A 175 -1.69 -7.42 2.03
C VAL A 175 -0.58 -8.25 2.68
N TYR A 176 0.33 -8.75 1.85
CA TYR A 176 1.53 -9.48 2.22
C TYR A 176 2.77 -8.57 2.11
N LYS A 177 3.25 -8.02 3.24
CA LYS A 177 4.45 -7.15 3.32
C LYS A 177 5.75 -7.95 3.38
N LEU A 178 6.23 -8.45 2.24
CA LEU A 178 7.29 -9.46 2.18
C LEU A 178 8.65 -9.01 2.75
N HIS A 179 8.93 -7.71 2.70
CA HIS A 179 10.14 -7.10 3.24
C HIS A 179 9.89 -6.29 4.52
N GLY A 180 8.79 -6.55 5.23
CA GLY A 180 8.40 -5.76 6.39
C GLY A 180 7.76 -4.42 5.99
N SER A 181 7.66 -3.50 6.95
CA SER A 181 6.90 -2.26 6.80
C SER A 181 7.45 -1.18 7.71
N ILE A 182 7.37 0.09 7.31
CA ILE A 182 7.82 1.21 8.17
C ILE A 182 6.97 1.41 9.42
N ASN A 183 5.76 0.83 9.47
CA ASN A 183 4.96 0.80 10.70
C ASN A 183 5.14 -0.48 11.54
N TRP A 184 6.16 -1.28 11.25
CA TRP A 184 6.44 -2.49 12.01
C TRP A 184 7.73 -2.33 12.81
N ALA A 185 7.74 -2.83 14.04
CA ALA A 185 8.90 -2.83 14.92
C ALA A 185 9.06 -4.17 15.64
N TYR A 186 10.28 -4.50 16.03
CA TYR A 186 10.63 -5.73 16.73
C TYR A 186 11.87 -5.52 17.62
N PRO A 187 12.16 -6.40 18.59
CA PRO A 187 13.26 -6.17 19.56
C PRO A 187 14.68 -6.31 18.98
N GLY A 188 14.85 -6.41 17.66
CA GLY A 188 16.15 -6.50 17.00
C GLY A 188 16.61 -7.93 16.66
N MET A 189 17.71 -8.04 15.91
CA MET A 189 18.18 -9.32 15.34
C MET A 189 18.63 -10.35 16.38
N SER A 190 18.98 -9.91 17.59
CA SER A 190 19.36 -10.77 18.71
C SER A 190 18.16 -11.35 19.47
N ALA A 191 16.95 -10.86 19.18
CA ALA A 191 15.74 -11.31 19.83
C ALA A 191 15.37 -12.75 19.41
N PRO A 192 14.66 -13.52 20.26
CA PRO A 192 14.13 -14.82 19.86
C PRO A 192 13.31 -14.72 18.58
N VAL A 193 13.48 -15.68 17.68
CA VAL A 193 12.76 -15.70 16.38
C VAL A 193 11.23 -15.77 16.52
N SER A 194 10.72 -16.16 17.69
CA SER A 194 9.31 -16.20 18.05
C SER A 194 8.72 -14.86 18.49
N GLU A 195 9.56 -13.83 18.66
CA GLU A 195 9.09 -12.49 19.02
C GLU A 195 8.16 -11.94 17.93
N ARG A 196 7.04 -11.41 18.39
CA ARG A 196 5.99 -10.92 17.49
C ARG A 196 6.34 -9.53 17.02
N ILE A 197 6.01 -9.28 15.75
CA ILE A 197 6.10 -7.95 15.17
C ILE A 197 5.05 -7.05 15.84
N THR A 198 5.51 -5.90 16.31
CA THR A 198 4.69 -4.87 16.93
C THR A 198 4.31 -3.82 15.88
N LEU A 199 3.03 -3.53 15.76
CA LEU A 199 2.53 -2.43 14.95
C LEU A 199 2.81 -1.12 15.69
N THR A 200 3.61 -0.25 15.08
CA THR A 200 3.80 1.11 15.56
C THR A 200 2.64 1.98 15.11
N THR A 201 2.33 3.01 15.90
CA THR A 201 1.28 3.96 15.56
C THR A 201 1.76 4.78 14.35
N ALA A 202 1.46 4.32 13.14
CA ALA A 202 1.62 5.15 11.95
C ALA A 202 0.83 6.44 12.21
N LYS A 203 1.51 7.60 12.13
CA LYS A 203 0.85 8.90 12.27
C LYS A 203 -0.39 8.88 11.38
N ARG A 204 -1.57 9.06 11.98
CA ARG A 204 -2.89 9.03 11.32
C ARG A 204 -3.00 10.22 10.35
N LEU A 205 -2.31 10.14 9.23
CA LEU A 205 -2.25 11.14 8.18
C LEU A 205 -2.99 10.55 6.98
N GLY A 206 -4.25 10.95 6.78
CA GLY A 206 -4.92 10.69 5.50
C GLY A 206 -4.25 11.49 4.38
N TRP A 207 -4.43 11.06 3.14
CA TRP A 207 -4.00 11.78 1.95
C TRP A 207 -4.54 13.22 1.94
N GLY A 208 -3.68 14.19 1.66
CA GLY A 208 -4.06 15.61 1.51
C GLY A 208 -4.62 16.28 2.76
N ARG A 209 -4.64 15.60 3.91
CA ARG A 209 -5.03 16.22 5.18
C ARG A 209 -3.79 16.90 5.76
N GLU A 210 -3.72 18.21 5.59
CA GLU A 210 -2.77 19.04 6.33
C GLU A 210 -2.75 18.56 7.78
N THR A 211 -1.55 18.29 8.28
CA THR A 211 -1.24 17.99 9.68
C THR A 211 -1.63 19.18 10.56
N ARG A 212 -2.92 19.50 10.68
CA ARG A 212 -3.44 20.50 11.64
C ARG A 212 -3.37 20.03 13.08
N ASN A 213 -2.83 18.84 13.32
CA ASN A 213 -2.39 18.39 14.63
C ASN A 213 -0.88 18.15 14.62
N GLN A 214 -0.12 19.24 14.49
CA GLN A 214 1.23 19.38 15.08
C GLN A 214 1.19 19.36 16.63
N ASN A 215 0.05 19.07 17.25
CA ASN A 215 0.06 18.50 18.58
C ASN A 215 0.59 17.07 18.48
N GLN A 216 1.93 16.95 18.39
CA GLN A 216 2.68 15.94 19.11
C GLN A 216 1.95 15.73 20.44
N ARG A 217 1.12 14.69 20.53
CA ARG A 217 0.78 14.16 21.84
C ARG A 217 2.12 13.64 22.36
N ARG A 218 2.72 14.41 23.26
CA ARG A 218 3.84 14.17 24.18
C ARG A 218 3.73 12.82 24.96
N GLY A 219 3.27 11.75 24.33
CA GLY A 219 2.91 10.48 24.95
C GLY A 219 3.29 9.23 24.16
N ASP A 220 3.84 9.36 22.95
CA ASP A 220 4.43 8.21 22.21
C ASP A 220 5.96 8.05 22.48
N GLU A 221 6.58 9.02 23.17
CA GLU A 221 8.05 9.21 23.23
C GLU A 221 8.85 8.28 24.16
N PRO A 222 8.28 7.21 24.77
CA PRO A 222 9.12 6.04 25.03
C PRO A 222 8.49 4.69 24.66
N ARG A 223 7.40 4.68 23.87
CA ARG A 223 6.57 3.47 23.67
C ARG A 223 7.28 2.36 22.87
N TYR A 224 8.25 2.75 22.05
CA TYR A 224 8.93 1.87 21.11
C TYR A 224 10.47 2.00 21.19
N ASP A 225 11.02 2.67 22.21
CA ASP A 225 12.46 2.94 22.34
C ASP A 225 13.31 1.67 22.51
N ASP A 226 12.69 0.59 22.97
CA ASP A 226 13.27 -0.75 23.10
C ASP A 226 13.15 -1.58 21.81
N LEU A 227 12.54 -1.03 20.74
CA LEU A 227 12.32 -1.71 19.48
C LEU A 227 13.09 -1.04 18.34
N MET A 228 13.34 -1.83 17.31
CA MET A 228 13.94 -1.42 16.05
C MET A 228 12.93 -1.58 14.91
N PRO A 229 13.03 -0.82 13.81
CA PRO A 229 12.20 -1.04 12.63
C PRO A 229 12.31 -2.46 12.10
N MET A 230 11.16 -3.07 11.81
CA MET A 230 11.07 -4.37 11.14
C MET A 230 10.91 -4.15 9.64
N ILE A 231 12.01 -3.74 9.03
CA ILE A 231 12.20 -3.79 7.58
C ILE A 231 13.29 -4.81 7.27
N VAL A 232 13.16 -5.51 6.15
CA VAL A 232 14.19 -6.39 5.60
C VAL A 232 15.02 -5.53 4.65
N PRO A 233 16.20 -5.05 5.04
CA PRO A 233 16.97 -4.10 4.23
C PRO A 233 17.33 -4.71 2.87
N PRO A 234 17.67 -3.89 1.86
CA PRO A 234 18.14 -4.40 0.57
C PRO A 234 19.50 -5.05 0.77
N THR A 235 19.52 -6.34 1.09
CA THR A 235 20.71 -7.18 1.18
C THR A 235 20.55 -8.39 0.27
N LEU A 236 21.66 -8.95 -0.19
CA LEU A 236 21.71 -10.21 -0.94
C LEU A 236 21.21 -11.37 -0.08
N THR A 237 21.62 -11.40 1.20
CA THR A 237 21.21 -12.42 2.16
C THR A 237 20.19 -11.85 3.14
N LYS A 238 18.94 -12.33 3.05
CA LYS A 238 17.81 -11.89 3.89
C LYS A 238 17.43 -12.92 4.98
N SER A 239 18.25 -13.96 5.15
CA SER A 239 17.93 -15.16 5.96
C SER A 239 17.67 -14.85 7.44
N VAL A 240 18.41 -13.92 8.05
CA VAL A 240 18.26 -13.56 9.47
C VAL A 240 16.86 -13.02 9.73
N TYR A 241 16.33 -12.18 8.84
CA TYR A 241 14.97 -11.64 8.96
C TYR A 241 13.89 -12.69 8.68
N TYR A 242 14.09 -13.57 7.70
CA TYR A 242 13.13 -14.63 7.38
C TYR A 242 13.07 -15.76 8.44
N SER A 243 13.99 -15.74 9.40
CA SER A 243 13.92 -16.61 10.57
C SER A 243 12.81 -16.20 11.54
N ASN A 244 12.41 -14.91 11.56
CA ASN A 244 11.27 -14.44 12.35
C ASN A 244 9.99 -15.20 11.98
N THR A 245 9.30 -15.75 12.97
CA THR A 245 8.17 -16.66 12.74
C THR A 245 6.99 -15.98 12.06
N SER A 246 6.74 -14.69 12.34
CA SER A 246 5.66 -13.94 11.71
C SER A 246 5.95 -13.68 10.23
N LEU A 247 7.15 -13.23 9.88
CA LEU A 247 7.53 -13.08 8.46
C LEU A 247 7.51 -14.41 7.72
N ARG A 248 8.02 -15.49 8.33
CA ARG A 248 7.99 -16.83 7.70
C ARG A 248 6.57 -17.31 7.44
N ALA A 249 5.65 -17.10 8.40
CA ALA A 249 4.24 -17.43 8.23
C ALA A 249 3.62 -16.62 7.09
N GLN A 250 3.96 -15.34 6.97
CA GLN A 250 3.51 -14.50 5.87
C GLN A 250 4.02 -15.01 4.51
N TRP A 251 5.32 -15.29 4.38
CA TRP A 251 5.91 -15.85 3.17
C TRP A 251 5.26 -17.17 2.76
N ARG A 252 4.97 -18.06 3.72
CA ARG A 252 4.23 -19.30 3.47
C ARG A 252 2.82 -19.04 2.96
N SER A 253 2.07 -18.15 3.62
CA SER A 253 0.71 -17.80 3.20
C SER A 253 0.70 -17.14 1.81
N THR A 254 1.70 -16.31 1.51
CA THR A 254 1.90 -15.72 0.18
C THR A 254 2.18 -16.80 -0.86
N ALA A 255 3.01 -17.79 -0.52
CA ALA A 255 3.33 -18.90 -1.42
C ALA A 255 2.09 -19.74 -1.75
N GLU A 256 1.25 -20.01 -0.74
CA GLU A 256 -0.02 -20.70 -0.91
C GLU A 256 -0.96 -19.90 -1.85
N ALA A 257 -1.09 -18.59 -1.64
CA ALA A 257 -1.91 -17.72 -2.50
C ALA A 257 -1.38 -17.66 -3.95
N LEU A 258 -0.08 -17.41 -4.14
CA LEU A 258 0.53 -17.33 -5.47
C LEU A 258 0.43 -18.67 -6.23
N SER A 259 0.56 -19.80 -5.54
CA SER A 259 0.47 -21.12 -6.16
C SER A 259 -0.91 -21.48 -6.72
N ARG A 260 -1.96 -20.79 -6.22
CA ARG A 260 -3.36 -20.98 -6.64
C ARG A 260 -3.80 -19.98 -7.72
N ALA A 261 -3.00 -18.94 -7.95
CA ALA A 261 -3.34 -17.88 -8.90
C ALA A 261 -3.27 -18.37 -10.36
N GLU A 262 -4.28 -18.01 -11.14
CA GLU A 262 -4.34 -18.17 -12.59
C GLU A 262 -3.69 -16.97 -13.31
N ASN A 263 -3.81 -15.78 -12.72
CA ASN A 263 -3.29 -14.51 -13.23
C ASN A 263 -2.34 -13.87 -12.22
N LEU A 264 -1.18 -13.42 -12.69
CA LEU A 264 -0.23 -12.61 -11.92
C LEU A 264 -0.13 -11.21 -12.52
N VAL A 265 -0.51 -10.19 -11.75
CA VAL A 265 -0.29 -8.79 -12.12
C VAL A 265 0.93 -8.28 -11.37
N VAL A 266 1.93 -7.79 -12.08
CA VAL A 266 3.15 -7.21 -11.50
C VAL A 266 3.15 -5.72 -11.78
N ILE A 267 3.17 -4.88 -10.74
CA ILE A 267 3.15 -3.43 -10.88
C ILE A 267 4.42 -2.83 -10.29
N GLY A 268 5.24 -2.24 -11.17
CA GLY A 268 6.44 -1.49 -10.77
C GLY A 268 7.54 -2.32 -10.11
N TYR A 269 7.56 -3.64 -10.32
CA TYR A 269 8.66 -4.50 -9.89
C TYR A 269 9.50 -4.93 -11.09
N SER A 270 10.74 -4.44 -11.15
CA SER A 270 11.61 -4.61 -12.32
C SER A 270 12.20 -6.02 -12.46
N LEU A 271 12.02 -6.90 -11.46
CA LEU A 271 12.61 -8.24 -11.41
C LEU A 271 14.15 -8.21 -11.63
N PRO A 272 14.91 -7.47 -10.81
CA PRO A 272 16.35 -7.31 -11.01
C PRO A 272 17.08 -8.66 -10.90
N PRO A 273 18.22 -8.85 -11.59
CA PRO A 273 18.98 -10.10 -11.51
C PRO A 273 19.50 -10.44 -10.11
N SER A 274 19.80 -9.43 -9.28
CA SER A 274 20.29 -9.60 -7.91
C SER A 274 19.25 -10.18 -6.95
N ASP A 275 17.95 -9.96 -7.22
CA ASP A 275 16.86 -10.45 -6.37
C ASP A 275 16.52 -11.92 -6.67
N VAL A 276 17.48 -12.79 -6.36
CA VAL A 276 17.38 -14.23 -6.61
C VAL A 276 16.19 -14.85 -5.88
N ASN A 277 15.92 -14.42 -4.64
CA ASN A 277 14.83 -14.96 -3.82
C ASN A 277 13.45 -14.71 -4.46
N ALA A 278 13.15 -13.47 -4.88
CA ALA A 278 11.88 -13.16 -5.54
C ALA A 278 11.74 -13.87 -6.90
N ARG A 279 12.84 -13.98 -7.67
CA ARG A 279 12.86 -14.74 -8.93
C ARG A 279 12.53 -16.21 -8.72
N GLN A 280 13.14 -16.85 -7.73
CA GLN A 280 12.87 -18.24 -7.35
C GLN A 280 11.44 -18.40 -6.82
N PHE A 281 10.99 -17.49 -5.96
CA PHE A 281 9.62 -17.47 -5.46
C PHE A 281 8.58 -17.48 -6.59
N ILE A 282 8.70 -16.59 -7.57
CA ILE A 282 7.77 -16.53 -8.71
C ILE A 282 7.89 -17.79 -9.59
N SER A 283 9.10 -18.15 -10.02
CA SER A 283 9.30 -19.25 -11.00
C SER A 283 8.95 -20.64 -10.46
N THR A 284 9.11 -20.87 -9.16
CA THR A 284 8.80 -22.16 -8.52
C THR A 284 7.32 -22.31 -8.19
N LEU A 285 6.63 -21.22 -7.86
CA LEU A 285 5.25 -21.27 -7.34
C LEU A 285 4.18 -20.95 -8.38
N PHE A 286 4.40 -19.91 -9.21
CA PHE A 286 3.38 -19.49 -10.15
C PHE A 286 3.26 -20.50 -11.30
N LYS A 287 2.04 -20.99 -11.50
CA LYS A 287 1.70 -21.98 -12.56
C LYS A 287 0.53 -21.51 -13.44
N GLY A 288 0.08 -20.27 -13.25
CA GLY A 288 -1.02 -19.69 -13.99
C GLY A 288 -0.71 -19.44 -15.47
N SER A 289 -1.74 -19.10 -16.21
CA SER A 289 -1.69 -18.95 -17.67
C SER A 289 -1.30 -17.54 -18.11
N ARG A 290 -1.39 -16.52 -17.24
CA ARG A 290 -1.16 -15.13 -17.65
C ARG A 290 -0.40 -14.30 -16.61
N VAL A 291 0.54 -13.50 -17.10
CA VAL A 291 1.24 -12.46 -16.32
C VAL A 291 1.07 -11.12 -17.02
N THR A 292 0.57 -10.12 -16.30
CA THR A 292 0.52 -8.72 -16.77
C THR A 292 1.62 -7.92 -16.08
N VAL A 293 2.59 -7.43 -16.84
CA VAL A 293 3.70 -6.62 -16.35
C VAL A 293 3.40 -5.14 -16.61
N VAL A 294 3.15 -4.39 -15.55
CA VAL A 294 2.87 -2.96 -15.57
C VAL A 294 4.15 -2.21 -15.18
N ASP A 295 4.86 -1.68 -16.18
CA ASP A 295 6.15 -1.01 -15.98
C ASP A 295 6.45 -0.05 -17.16
N PRO A 296 6.95 1.18 -16.92
CA PRO A 296 7.34 2.11 -17.98
C PRO A 296 8.38 1.53 -18.95
N CYS A 297 9.25 0.67 -18.46
CA CYS A 297 10.31 0.04 -19.24
C CYS A 297 9.83 -1.27 -19.88
N LYS A 298 9.51 -1.22 -21.18
CA LYS A 298 9.15 -2.40 -21.99
C LYS A 298 10.17 -3.56 -21.93
N LYS A 299 11.44 -3.29 -21.59
CA LYS A 299 12.47 -4.33 -21.45
C LYS A 299 12.22 -5.24 -20.24
N VAL A 300 11.49 -4.79 -19.21
CA VAL A 300 11.16 -5.59 -18.02
C VAL A 300 10.36 -6.83 -18.40
N LYS A 301 9.44 -6.72 -19.38
CA LYS A 301 8.72 -7.87 -19.97
C LYS A 301 9.65 -9.04 -20.32
N LYS A 302 10.81 -8.75 -20.92
CA LYS A 302 11.77 -9.80 -21.35
C LYS A 302 12.31 -10.61 -20.18
N ARG A 303 12.44 -10.00 -18.98
CA ARG A 303 12.90 -10.69 -17.78
C ARG A 303 11.88 -11.73 -17.30
N TYR A 304 10.59 -11.43 -17.41
CA TYR A 304 9.49 -12.36 -17.10
C TYR A 304 9.36 -13.47 -18.13
N VAL A 305 9.47 -13.13 -19.43
CA VAL A 305 9.49 -14.13 -20.51
C VAL A 305 10.60 -15.16 -20.26
N ARG A 306 11.82 -14.70 -19.93
CA ARG A 306 12.93 -15.61 -19.59
C ARG A 306 12.71 -16.38 -18.30
N LEU A 307 12.13 -15.74 -17.27
CA LEU A 307 11.89 -16.39 -15.97
C LEU A 307 10.91 -17.57 -16.09
N LEU A 308 9.91 -17.44 -16.96
CA LEU A 308 8.81 -18.40 -17.10
C LEU A 308 8.84 -19.12 -18.46
N GLU A 309 9.98 -19.16 -19.14
CA GLU A 309 10.12 -19.73 -20.50
C GLU A 309 9.70 -21.21 -20.57
N ALA A 310 9.92 -21.97 -19.49
CA ALA A 310 9.51 -23.37 -19.39
C ALA A 310 8.00 -23.57 -19.15
N ARG A 311 7.23 -22.47 -19.06
CA ARG A 311 5.78 -22.48 -18.78
C ARG A 311 5.02 -21.98 -20.00
N LYS A 312 3.80 -22.49 -20.20
CA LYS A 312 2.85 -21.97 -21.20
C LYS A 312 2.12 -20.74 -20.65
N THR A 313 2.87 -19.74 -20.22
CA THR A 313 2.34 -18.53 -19.60
C THR A 313 2.43 -17.36 -20.57
N GLU A 314 1.29 -16.74 -20.86
CA GLU A 314 1.23 -15.51 -21.64
C GLU A 314 1.76 -14.34 -20.82
N ILE A 315 2.71 -13.58 -21.38
CA ILE A 315 3.22 -12.36 -20.75
C ILE A 315 2.72 -11.13 -21.52
N VAL A 316 1.88 -10.33 -20.87
CA VAL A 316 1.35 -9.05 -21.36
C VAL A 316 2.15 -7.90 -20.72
N HIS A 317 2.34 -6.80 -21.45
CA HIS A 317 3.00 -5.60 -20.94
C HIS A 317 2.06 -4.40 -21.07
N VAL A 318 1.99 -3.60 -20.01
CA VAL A 318 1.24 -2.34 -19.93
C VAL A 318 2.24 -1.26 -19.50
N PRO A 319 2.27 -0.09 -20.15
CA PRO A 319 3.32 0.90 -19.93
C PRO A 319 3.19 1.70 -18.63
N ASN A 320 1.99 1.85 -18.06
CA ASN A 320 1.78 2.59 -16.81
C ASN A 320 0.57 2.05 -16.03
N VAL A 321 0.43 2.48 -14.78
CA VAL A 321 -0.58 1.95 -13.86
C VAL A 321 -1.96 2.48 -14.19
N GLU A 322 -2.04 3.71 -14.67
CA GLU A 322 -3.27 4.37 -15.13
C GLU A 322 -3.94 3.57 -16.25
N GLU A 323 -3.21 3.18 -17.28
CA GLU A 323 -3.72 2.36 -18.39
C GLU A 323 -4.15 0.96 -17.93
N PHE A 324 -3.43 0.38 -16.97
CA PHE A 324 -3.86 -0.88 -16.35
C PHE A 324 -5.20 -0.70 -15.62
N VAL A 325 -5.32 0.34 -14.80
CA VAL A 325 -6.54 0.65 -14.05
C VAL A 325 -7.71 0.96 -14.99
N ASP A 326 -7.49 1.75 -16.04
CA ASP A 326 -8.53 2.11 -17.02
C ASP A 326 -9.05 0.89 -17.80
N SER A 327 -8.20 -0.10 -18.06
CA SER A 327 -8.56 -1.30 -18.82
C SER A 327 -9.08 -2.46 -17.97
N THR A 328 -8.76 -2.49 -16.67
CA THR A 328 -8.98 -3.66 -15.82
C THR A 328 -9.85 -3.36 -14.60
N CYS A 329 -9.68 -2.20 -13.98
CA CYS A 329 -10.41 -1.84 -12.77
C CYS A 329 -11.73 -1.18 -13.12
N GLY A 330 -12.70 -1.33 -12.21
CA GLY A 330 -13.98 -0.66 -12.29
C GLY A 330 -13.88 0.85 -12.04
N ASP A 331 -15.05 1.48 -11.94
CA ASP A 331 -15.18 2.91 -11.75
C ASP A 331 -15.47 3.26 -10.30
N LEU A 332 -15.17 4.49 -9.93
CA LEU A 332 -15.51 5.06 -8.63
C LEU A 332 -16.53 6.19 -8.81
N VAL A 333 -17.63 6.10 -8.09
CA VAL A 333 -18.65 7.16 -8.02
C VAL A 333 -18.68 7.72 -6.62
N GLU A 334 -18.60 9.03 -6.51
CA GLU A 334 -18.73 9.77 -5.25
C GLU A 334 -19.92 10.71 -5.38
N TRP A 335 -20.69 10.87 -4.32
CA TRP A 335 -21.81 11.81 -4.31
C TRP A 335 -22.08 12.35 -2.93
N GLY A 336 -22.71 13.52 -2.88
CA GLY A 336 -23.14 14.13 -1.63
C GLY A 336 -23.29 15.63 -1.80
N LEU A 337 -23.13 16.33 -0.69
CA LEU A 337 -23.14 17.79 -0.65
C LEU A 337 -21.74 18.32 -0.34
N LYS A 338 -21.41 19.46 -0.93
CA LYS A 338 -20.19 20.24 -0.63
C LYS A 338 -20.55 21.67 -0.29
N ALA A 339 -19.78 22.32 0.58
CA ALA A 339 -19.91 23.76 0.81
C ALA A 339 -19.57 24.53 -0.48
N GLY A 340 -20.49 25.38 -0.94
CA GLY A 340 -20.24 26.35 -2.00
C GLY A 340 -19.54 27.60 -1.49
N GLU A 341 -19.06 28.43 -2.42
CA GLU A 341 -18.48 29.75 -2.11
C GLU A 341 -19.50 30.70 -1.47
N ASP A 342 -20.79 30.45 -1.73
CA ASP A 342 -21.95 31.16 -1.19
C ASP A 342 -22.37 30.69 0.22
N SER A 343 -21.59 29.77 0.83
CA SER A 343 -21.90 29.15 2.13
C SER A 343 -23.17 28.27 2.15
N TYR A 344 -23.75 27.97 0.99
CA TYR A 344 -24.86 27.04 0.85
C TYR A 344 -24.35 25.64 0.44
N PRO A 345 -25.10 24.56 0.76
CA PRO A 345 -24.76 23.22 0.30
C PRO A 345 -25.07 23.07 -1.20
N HIS A 346 -24.10 22.55 -1.95
CA HIS A 346 -24.25 22.23 -3.37
C HIS A 346 -24.10 20.73 -3.59
N PRO A 347 -25.00 20.10 -4.35
CA PRO A 347 -24.86 18.69 -4.69
C PRO A 347 -23.65 18.48 -5.61
N TYR A 348 -23.01 17.33 -5.46
CA TYR A 348 -21.98 16.87 -6.40
C TYR A 348 -22.15 15.38 -6.68
N ILE A 349 -21.78 15.00 -7.89
CA ILE A 349 -21.57 13.61 -8.29
C ILE A 349 -20.24 13.61 -9.04
N ASN A 350 -19.25 12.87 -8.55
CA ASN A 350 -18.00 12.65 -9.26
C ASN A 350 -17.98 11.23 -9.82
N TYR A 351 -17.64 11.09 -11.10
CA TYR A 351 -17.36 9.81 -11.73
C TYR A 351 -15.88 9.79 -12.13
N ASN A 352 -15.11 8.88 -11.53
CA ASN A 352 -13.66 8.80 -11.72
C ASN A 352 -12.96 10.16 -11.59
N GLY A 353 -13.37 10.98 -10.60
CA GLY A 353 -12.81 12.30 -10.33
C GLY A 353 -13.31 13.43 -11.24
N SER A 354 -14.15 13.13 -12.24
CA SER A 354 -14.80 14.14 -13.08
C SER A 354 -16.15 14.52 -12.51
N ASN A 355 -16.41 15.82 -12.32
CA ASN A 355 -17.69 16.31 -11.82
C ASN A 355 -18.77 16.17 -12.91
N GLU A 356 -19.75 15.32 -12.65
CA GLU A 356 -20.85 14.96 -13.55
C GLU A 356 -22.07 15.90 -13.45
N LEU A 357 -22.05 16.83 -12.48
CA LEU A 357 -23.09 17.84 -12.26
C LEU A 357 -22.69 19.23 -12.75
N ALA A 358 -21.76 19.32 -13.70
CA ALA A 358 -21.40 20.56 -14.37
C ALA A 358 -22.56 21.06 -15.28
N ASP A 359 -23.66 21.55 -14.70
CA ASP A 359 -24.49 22.67 -15.18
C ASP A 359 -25.80 22.84 -14.38
N SER A 360 -25.93 24.03 -13.78
CA SER A 360 -27.09 24.93 -13.56
C SER A 360 -28.51 24.41 -13.19
N ARG A 361 -28.76 23.13 -12.87
CA ARG A 361 -30.14 22.66 -12.56
C ARG A 361 -30.54 22.67 -11.09
N TRP A 362 -29.58 22.79 -10.18
CA TRP A 362 -29.81 22.63 -8.75
C TRP A 362 -29.84 24.00 -8.07
N THR A 363 -30.93 24.75 -8.25
CA THR A 363 -31.14 26.01 -7.52
C THR A 363 -31.75 25.72 -6.16
N VAL A 364 -31.09 26.17 -5.09
CA VAL A 364 -31.65 26.14 -3.74
C VAL A 364 -32.79 27.15 -3.67
N ASP A 365 -34.04 26.69 -3.58
CA ASP A 365 -35.15 27.52 -3.16
C ASP A 365 -35.12 27.63 -1.62
N PRO A 366 -34.74 28.79 -1.05
CA PRO A 366 -34.63 28.96 0.40
C PRO A 366 -35.99 29.00 1.09
N ASP A 367 -37.06 29.26 0.36
CA ASP A 367 -38.43 29.43 0.89
C ASP A 367 -39.24 28.12 0.84
N ALA A 368 -38.68 27.06 0.26
CA ALA A 368 -39.32 25.75 0.22
C ALA A 368 -39.36 25.09 1.61
N PRO A 369 -40.46 24.40 1.97
CA PRO A 369 -40.60 23.76 3.28
C PRO A 369 -39.64 22.57 3.44
N GLY A 370 -38.98 22.48 4.60
CA GLY A 370 -38.04 21.41 4.96
C GLY A 370 -36.59 21.90 5.09
N ASP A 371 -35.66 21.00 5.43
CA ASP A 371 -34.22 21.31 5.38
C ASP A 371 -33.76 21.25 3.90
N PRO A 372 -33.27 22.38 3.32
CA PRO A 372 -32.79 22.40 1.94
C PRO A 372 -31.69 21.37 1.65
N ALA A 373 -30.85 21.04 2.64
CA ALA A 373 -29.78 20.07 2.46
C ALA A 373 -30.30 18.63 2.35
N GLU A 374 -31.24 18.23 3.20
CA GLU A 374 -31.85 16.88 3.12
C GLU A 374 -32.54 16.65 1.77
N ARG A 375 -33.21 17.67 1.25
CA ARG A 375 -33.82 17.63 -0.08
C ARG A 375 -32.77 17.46 -1.18
N LEU A 376 -31.74 18.32 -1.21
CA LEU A 376 -30.68 18.24 -2.22
C LEU A 376 -29.94 16.90 -2.16
N LEU A 377 -29.70 16.35 -0.97
CA LEU A 377 -29.09 15.04 -0.80
C LEU A 377 -29.99 13.93 -1.36
N THR A 378 -31.29 14.00 -1.11
CA THR A 378 -32.28 13.06 -1.66
C THR A 378 -32.29 13.12 -3.19
N GLU A 379 -32.36 14.31 -3.77
CA GLU A 379 -32.35 14.47 -5.22
C GLU A 379 -31.02 14.01 -5.86
N THR A 380 -29.89 14.26 -5.19
CA THR A 380 -28.58 13.76 -5.61
C THR A 380 -28.56 12.23 -5.62
N ARG A 381 -29.10 11.61 -4.57
CA ARG A 381 -29.20 10.16 -4.46
C ARG A 381 -30.10 9.57 -5.55
N ASP A 382 -31.23 10.20 -5.84
CA ASP A 382 -32.14 9.78 -6.90
C ASP A 382 -31.48 9.88 -8.28
N GLU A 383 -30.70 10.93 -8.54
CA GLU A 383 -29.93 11.08 -9.77
C GLU A 383 -28.83 10.01 -9.90
N VAL A 384 -28.13 9.67 -8.81
CA VAL A 384 -27.17 8.56 -8.78
C VAL A 384 -27.87 7.23 -9.09
N GLU A 385 -29.01 6.95 -8.46
CA GLU A 385 -29.77 5.72 -8.68
C GLU A 385 -30.34 5.64 -10.10
N ARG A 386 -30.71 6.78 -10.69
CA ARG A 386 -31.17 6.89 -12.09
C ARG A 386 -30.04 6.58 -13.07
N ARG A 387 -28.82 7.07 -12.83
CA ARG A 387 -27.65 6.83 -13.69
C ARG A 387 -27.04 5.44 -13.48
N TRP A 388 -26.98 4.99 -12.24
CA TRP A 388 -26.39 3.71 -11.82
C TRP A 388 -27.34 2.98 -10.86
N PRO A 389 -28.25 2.15 -11.40
CA PRO A 389 -29.22 1.42 -10.58
C PRO A 389 -28.54 0.55 -9.51
N ARG A 390 -29.09 0.60 -8.30
CA ARG A 390 -28.66 -0.06 -7.05
C ARG A 390 -27.35 0.43 -6.45
N LEU A 391 -26.72 1.46 -7.02
CA LEU A 391 -25.43 1.92 -6.53
C LEU A 391 -25.52 2.52 -5.13
N THR A 392 -26.63 3.19 -4.82
CA THR A 392 -26.85 3.82 -3.51
C THR A 392 -26.95 2.80 -2.37
N GLN A 393 -27.29 1.54 -2.67
CA GLN A 393 -27.32 0.44 -1.70
C GLN A 393 -25.93 -0.11 -1.38
N ARG A 394 -24.94 0.18 -2.23
CA ARG A 394 -23.53 -0.21 -2.09
C ARG A 394 -22.65 0.95 -1.63
N GLY A 395 -23.24 2.12 -1.43
CA GLY A 395 -22.55 3.31 -0.94
C GLY A 395 -21.96 3.07 0.45
N ARG A 396 -20.73 3.52 0.62
CA ARG A 396 -20.08 3.67 1.91
C ARG A 396 -19.77 5.13 2.15
N ARG A 397 -19.78 5.52 3.42
CA ARG A 397 -19.46 6.89 3.82
C ARG A 397 -18.07 7.28 3.35
N ASP A 398 -17.96 8.42 2.69
CA ASP A 398 -16.68 9.03 2.36
C ASP A 398 -16.11 9.73 3.59
N ILE A 399 -15.18 9.06 4.28
CA ILE A 399 -14.57 9.59 5.48
C ILE A 399 -13.57 10.72 5.20
N ARG A 400 -13.24 10.99 3.92
CA ARG A 400 -12.32 12.07 3.51
C ARG A 400 -13.01 13.42 3.54
N ALA A 401 -14.31 13.45 3.24
CA ALA A 401 -15.14 14.64 3.28
C ALA A 401 -15.01 15.36 4.65
N SER A 402 -14.88 16.69 4.62
CA SER A 402 -14.50 17.46 5.82
C SER A 402 -15.55 17.36 6.94
N THR A 403 -15.16 17.67 8.18
CA THR A 403 -16.05 17.73 9.35
C THR A 403 -17.04 18.90 9.36
N ILE A 404 -17.22 19.60 8.24
CA ILE A 404 -18.33 20.58 8.08
C ILE A 404 -19.62 19.75 7.96
N SER A 405 -20.68 20.16 8.66
CA SER A 405 -21.92 19.37 8.83
C SER A 405 -22.49 18.78 7.54
N TRP A 406 -22.44 19.51 6.43
CA TRP A 406 -23.00 19.08 5.13
C TRP A 406 -22.14 18.06 4.38
N ASN A 407 -20.84 18.03 4.65
CA ASN A 407 -19.91 17.07 4.05
C ASN A 407 -19.99 15.70 4.75
N ALA A 408 -20.69 15.61 5.89
CA ALA A 408 -20.73 14.40 6.71
C ALA A 408 -21.46 13.21 6.04
N ASP A 409 -22.34 13.50 5.08
CA ASP A 409 -23.18 12.53 4.36
C ASP A 409 -22.62 12.13 2.99
N ALA A 410 -21.43 12.59 2.63
CA ALA A 410 -20.75 12.16 1.42
C ALA A 410 -20.62 10.64 1.38
N GLN A 411 -20.89 10.06 0.22
CA GLN A 411 -20.83 8.64 -0.06
C GLN A 411 -19.93 8.37 -1.25
N LEU A 412 -19.35 7.18 -1.28
CA LEU A 412 -18.63 6.64 -2.42
C LEU A 412 -18.99 5.18 -2.64
N ALA A 413 -18.97 4.74 -3.89
CA ALA A 413 -19.21 3.36 -4.26
C ALA A 413 -18.35 2.95 -5.46
N TYR A 414 -17.87 1.71 -5.42
CA TYR A 414 -17.16 1.09 -6.53
C TYR A 414 -18.15 0.39 -7.46
N LEU A 415 -17.98 0.65 -8.76
CA LEU A 415 -18.70 0.01 -9.84
C LEU A 415 -17.77 -1.02 -10.48
N PRO A 416 -18.00 -2.33 -10.29
CA PRO A 416 -17.18 -3.35 -10.93
C PRO A 416 -17.10 -3.15 -12.44
N PRO A 417 -15.98 -3.54 -13.08
CA PRO A 417 -15.83 -3.43 -14.52
C PRO A 417 -16.99 -4.19 -15.20
N ARG A 418 -17.57 -3.60 -16.26
CA ARG A 418 -18.60 -4.28 -17.03
C ARG A 418 -18.00 -5.58 -17.56
N ALA A 419 -18.66 -6.72 -17.31
CA ALA A 419 -18.26 -7.98 -17.91
C ALA A 419 -18.15 -7.76 -19.43
N ALA A 420 -16.99 -8.07 -19.99
CA ALA A 420 -16.84 -8.12 -21.44
C ALA A 420 -17.80 -9.22 -21.94
N ASN A 421 -18.88 -8.80 -22.60
CA ASN A 421 -19.84 -9.70 -23.23
C ASN A 421 -19.17 -10.54 -24.33
#